data_AF-A0A3N8HHH6-F1
#
_entry.id   AF-A0A3N8HHH6-F1
#
_cell.length_a   1.000
_cell.length_b   1.000
_cell.length_c   1.000
_cell.angle_alpha   90.00
_cell.angle_beta   90.00
_cell.angle_gamma   90.00
#
_symmetry.space_group_name_H-M   'P 1'
#
loop_
_entity.id
_entity.type
_entity.pdbx_description
1 polymer ?
#
loop_
_entity_poly.entity_id
_entity_poly.type
_entity_poly.pdbx_seq_one_letter_code
_entity_poly.pdbx_strand_id
1 'polypeptide(L)'
;MATYQELKAKADALLVQAEEARQAELETVLEEVRARIQEYGLTPEQVFGRKRTRSANGSQPATPKYQDPKTGKTWSGRGREPSWIKGKKRDRFLIAE
;
A
#
# COMPACT_ATOMS: atom_id res chain seq x y z
N MET A 1 -49.24 20.62 11.97
CA MET A 1 -48.08 20.27 11.12
C MET A 1 -46.99 19.78 12.05
N ALA A 2 -46.23 18.76 11.65
CA ALA A 2 -45.08 18.30 12.43
C ALA A 2 -44.05 19.44 12.55
N THR A 3 -43.46 19.57 13.73
CA THR A 3 -42.40 20.55 13.98
C THR A 3 -41.09 20.12 13.31
N TYR A 4 -40.21 21.07 13.05
CA TYR A 4 -38.88 20.79 12.49
C TYR A 4 -38.10 19.76 13.32
N GLN A 5 -38.19 19.83 14.65
CA GLN A 5 -37.49 18.89 15.54
C GLN A 5 -38.03 17.47 15.42
N GLU A 6 -39.34 17.29 15.31
CA GLU A 6 -39.96 15.98 15.12
C GLU A 6 -39.61 15.36 13.77
N LEU A 7 -39.57 16.18 12.70
CA LEU A 7 -39.14 15.72 11.38
C LEU A 7 -37.67 15.31 11.38
N LYS A 8 -36.80 16.07 12.07
CA LYS A 8 -35.39 15.73 12.22
C LYS A 8 -35.20 14.41 12.97
N ALA A 9 -35.86 14.24 14.12
CA ALA A 9 -35.76 13.01 14.91
C ALA A 9 -36.22 11.76 14.12
N LYS A 10 -37.27 11.90 13.30
CA LYS A 10 -37.71 10.83 12.39
C LYS A 10 -36.69 10.51 11.31
N ALA A 11 -36.05 11.52 10.73
CA ALA A 11 -35.00 11.31 9.73
C ALA A 11 -33.79 10.58 10.34
N ASP A 12 -33.35 11.00 11.52
CA ASP A 12 -32.23 10.37 12.23
C ASP A 12 -32.56 8.89 12.55
N ALA A 13 -33.78 8.61 13.01
CA ALA A 13 -34.22 7.23 13.27
C ALA A 13 -34.27 6.37 12.00
N LEU A 14 -34.73 6.93 10.87
CA LEU A 14 -34.75 6.22 9.58
C LEU A 14 -33.34 5.94 9.06
N LEU A 15 -32.38 6.84 9.30
CA LEU A 15 -30.97 6.61 8.93
C LEU A 15 -30.36 5.45 9.71
N VAL A 16 -30.65 5.36 11.01
CA VAL A 16 -30.20 4.21 11.83
C VAL A 16 -30.80 2.91 11.31
N GLN A 17 -32.11 2.88 11.07
CA GLN A 17 -32.79 1.68 10.54
C GLN A 17 -32.24 1.27 9.16
N ALA A 18 -31.93 2.23 8.29
CA ALA A 18 -31.35 1.96 6.99
C ALA A 18 -29.95 1.32 7.10
N GLU A 19 -29.13 1.79 8.03
CA GLU A 19 -27.79 1.23 8.25
C GLU A 19 -27.87 -0.16 8.88
N GLU A 20 -28.78 -0.39 9.84
CA GLU A 20 -29.03 -1.72 10.43
C GLU A 20 -29.49 -2.71 9.35
N ALA A 21 -30.44 -2.31 8.50
CA ALA A 21 -30.90 -3.14 7.39
C ALA A 21 -29.77 -3.45 6.40
N ARG A 22 -28.95 -2.45 6.05
CA ARG A 22 -27.78 -2.64 5.18
C ARG A 22 -26.79 -3.64 5.79
N GLN A 23 -26.52 -3.56 7.08
CA GLN A 23 -25.59 -4.47 7.74
C GLN A 23 -26.11 -5.91 7.75
N ALA A 24 -27.40 -6.11 8.01
CA ALA A 24 -28.04 -7.44 7.95
C ALA A 24 -28.01 -8.03 6.53
N GLU A 25 -28.28 -7.22 5.50
CA GLU A 25 -28.16 -7.64 4.11
C GLU A 25 -26.72 -8.00 3.74
N LEU A 26 -25.75 -7.19 4.16
CA LEU A 26 -24.33 -7.45 3.92
C LEU A 26 -23.86 -8.75 4.59
N GLU A 27 -24.32 -9.05 5.80
CA GLU A 27 -24.00 -10.29 6.49
C GLU A 27 -24.52 -11.49 5.70
N THR A 28 -25.78 -11.44 5.28
CA THR A 28 -26.40 -12.48 4.42
C THR A 28 -25.62 -12.69 3.13
N VAL A 29 -25.26 -11.61 2.44
CA VAL A 29 -24.48 -11.68 1.19
C VAL A 29 -23.08 -12.26 1.44
N LEU A 30 -22.44 -11.89 2.55
CA LEU A 30 -21.13 -12.43 2.90
C LEU A 30 -21.19 -13.93 3.17
N GLU A 31 -22.23 -14.42 3.83
CA GLU A 31 -22.44 -15.86 4.04
C GLU A 31 -22.64 -16.60 2.72
N GLU A 32 -23.47 -16.08 1.81
CA GLU A 32 -23.69 -16.66 0.48
C GLU A 32 -22.37 -16.74 -0.32
N VAL A 33 -21.61 -15.64 -0.35
CA VAL A 33 -20.31 -15.59 -1.05
C VAL A 33 -19.34 -16.60 -0.43
N ARG A 34 -19.26 -16.70 0.91
CA ARG A 34 -18.39 -17.67 1.59
C ARG A 34 -18.79 -19.10 1.27
N ALA A 35 -20.08 -19.42 1.28
CA ALA A 35 -20.59 -20.74 0.92
C ALA A 35 -20.20 -21.09 -0.53
N ARG A 36 -20.38 -20.16 -1.47
CA ARG A 36 -20.00 -20.36 -2.88
C ARG A 36 -18.49 -20.53 -3.06
N ILE A 37 -17.68 -19.77 -2.34
CA ILE A 37 -16.21 -19.93 -2.34
C ILE A 37 -15.82 -21.32 -1.86
N GLN A 38 -16.45 -21.82 -0.79
CA GLN A 38 -16.17 -23.16 -0.26
C GLN A 38 -16.64 -24.28 -1.20
N GLU A 39 -17.84 -24.15 -1.78
CA GLU A 39 -18.45 -25.15 -2.68
C GLU A 39 -17.57 -25.43 -3.91
N TYR A 40 -17.01 -24.39 -4.52
CA TYR A 40 -16.16 -24.53 -5.72
C TYR A 40 -14.66 -24.51 -5.42
N GLY A 41 -14.26 -24.42 -4.14
CA GLY A 41 -12.86 -24.29 -3.76
C GLY A 41 -12.18 -23.07 -4.39
N LEU A 42 -12.88 -21.94 -4.49
CA LEU A 42 -12.36 -20.74 -5.13
C LEU A 42 -11.22 -20.15 -4.31
N THR A 43 -10.12 -19.84 -4.96
CA THR A 43 -9.02 -19.10 -4.33
C THR A 43 -9.29 -17.60 -4.39
N PRO A 44 -8.78 -16.79 -3.44
CA PRO A 44 -8.87 -15.34 -3.50
C PRO A 44 -8.35 -14.75 -4.82
N GLU A 45 -7.36 -15.40 -5.43
CA GLU A 45 -6.76 -14.99 -6.70
C GLU A 45 -7.73 -15.15 -7.89
N GLN A 46 -8.62 -16.13 -7.84
CA GLN A 46 -9.67 -16.33 -8.84
C GLN A 46 -10.84 -15.36 -8.65
N VAL A 47 -11.14 -14.99 -7.39
CA VAL A 47 -12.25 -14.09 -7.05
C VAL A 47 -11.87 -12.62 -7.26
N PHE A 48 -10.70 -12.21 -6.77
CA PHE A 48 -10.24 -10.81 -6.79
C PHE A 48 -9.25 -10.51 -7.92
N GLY A 49 -8.80 -11.55 -8.65
CA GLY A 49 -7.74 -11.45 -9.62
C GLY A 49 -6.35 -11.38 -8.98
N ARG A 50 -5.32 -11.69 -9.77
CA ARG A 50 -3.93 -11.50 -9.34
C ARG A 50 -3.67 -9.99 -9.28
N LYS A 51 -3.54 -9.44 -8.07
CA LYS A 51 -3.04 -8.07 -7.87
C LYS A 51 -1.69 -8.01 -8.60
N ARG A 52 -1.63 -7.33 -9.74
CA ARG A 52 -0.36 -6.94 -10.34
C ARG A 52 0.26 -5.98 -9.34
N THR A 53 0.99 -6.50 -8.36
CA THR A 53 2.08 -5.74 -7.77
C THR A 53 2.88 -5.31 -8.97
N ARG A 54 2.85 -4.01 -9.31
CA ARG A 54 3.85 -3.44 -10.20
C ARG A 54 5.14 -3.99 -9.65
N SER A 55 5.78 -4.90 -10.40
CA SER A 55 7.06 -5.44 -9.99
C SER A 55 7.86 -4.24 -9.55
N ALA A 56 8.39 -4.29 -8.33
CA ALA A 56 9.37 -3.33 -7.87
C ALA A 56 10.69 -3.56 -8.63
N ASN A 57 10.62 -3.67 -9.96
CA ASN A 57 11.70 -3.50 -10.93
C ASN A 57 12.12 -2.03 -10.99
N GLY A 58 12.18 -1.38 -9.84
CA GLY A 58 12.54 0.00 -9.65
C GLY A 58 13.35 0.11 -8.38
N SER A 59 14.64 -0.20 -8.48
CA SER A 59 15.66 0.05 -7.48
C SER A 59 15.72 -0.96 -6.31
N GLN A 60 16.40 -2.09 -6.55
CA GLN A 60 17.21 -2.64 -5.46
C GLN A 60 18.13 -1.51 -4.97
N PRO A 61 18.20 -1.21 -3.66
CA PRO A 61 19.07 -0.17 -3.14
C PRO A 61 20.49 -0.47 -3.62
N ALA A 62 21.03 0.40 -4.48
CA ALA A 62 22.32 0.17 -5.09
C ALA A 62 23.38 0.12 -3.98
N THR A 63 24.08 -1.01 -3.87
CA THR A 63 25.11 -1.20 -2.86
C THR A 63 26.15 -0.07 -2.97
N PRO A 64 26.50 0.57 -1.84
CA PRO A 64 27.49 1.63 -1.85
C PRO A 64 28.85 1.05 -2.25
N LYS A 65 29.44 1.58 -3.34
CA LYS A 65 30.74 1.14 -3.86
C LYS A 65 31.88 2.03 -3.39
N TYR A 66 31.58 3.30 -3.12
CA TYR A 66 32.54 4.31 -2.71
C TYR A 66 32.11 4.99 -1.40
N GLN A 67 33.06 5.32 -0.53
CA GLN A 67 32.85 6.07 0.72
C GLN A 67 33.86 7.21 0.86
N ASP A 68 33.40 8.37 1.31
CA ASP A 68 34.25 9.48 1.70
C ASP A 68 34.95 9.19 3.05
N PRO A 69 36.29 9.11 3.12
CA PRO A 69 37.02 8.85 4.37
C PRO A 69 36.87 9.98 5.39
N LYS A 70 36.44 11.18 4.99
CA LYS A 70 36.27 12.33 5.91
C LYS A 70 34.87 12.47 6.48
N THR A 71 33.83 12.11 5.71
CA THR A 71 32.43 12.37 6.09
C THR A 71 31.58 11.10 6.18
N GLY A 72 32.13 9.94 5.80
CA GLY A 72 31.41 8.66 5.80
C GLY A 72 30.32 8.55 4.73
N LYS A 73 30.12 9.57 3.88
CA LYS A 73 29.12 9.57 2.81
C LYS A 73 29.43 8.51 1.77
N THR A 74 28.42 7.74 1.38
CA THR A 74 28.56 6.64 0.43
C THR A 74 27.94 6.96 -0.94
N TRP A 75 28.48 6.37 -1.99
CA TRP A 75 27.97 6.47 -3.35
C TRP A 75 28.07 5.11 -4.05
N SER A 76 26.99 4.69 -4.69
CA SER A 76 26.90 3.40 -5.39
C SER A 76 27.60 3.39 -6.76
N GLY A 77 28.17 4.52 -7.19
CA GLY A 77 28.72 4.68 -8.54
C GLY A 77 27.67 4.86 -9.63
N ARG A 78 26.37 4.84 -9.28
CA ARG A 78 25.26 5.18 -10.18
C ARG A 78 24.74 6.60 -9.89
N GLY A 79 24.36 7.33 -10.95
CA GLY A 79 23.82 8.68 -10.85
C GLY A 79 24.90 9.77 -10.78
N ARG A 80 24.53 10.96 -10.28
CA ARG A 80 25.39 12.15 -10.25
C ARG A 80 26.59 11.93 -9.32
N GLU A 81 27.79 12.15 -9.85
CA GLU A 81 29.04 12.03 -9.09
C GLU A 81 29.09 13.06 -7.95
N PRO A 82 29.30 12.63 -6.69
CA PRO A 82 29.40 13.53 -5.54
C PRO A 82 30.65 14.42 -5.57
N SER A 83 30.57 15.60 -4.95
CA SER A 83 31.67 16.57 -4.92
C SER A 83 32.94 16.08 -4.23
N TRP A 84 32.86 15.08 -3.34
CA TRP A 84 34.02 14.56 -2.61
C TRP A 84 34.92 13.64 -3.46
N ILE A 85 34.35 12.96 -4.47
CA ILE A 85 35.07 12.10 -5.43
C ILE A 85 35.32 12.79 -6.79
N LYS A 86 34.49 13.76 -7.16
CA LYS A 86 34.58 14.50 -8.43
C LYS A 86 35.98 15.07 -8.65
N GLY A 87 36.62 14.67 -9.76
CA GLY A 87 37.96 15.13 -10.15
C GLY A 87 39.13 14.49 -9.40
N LYS A 88 38.89 13.47 -8.56
CA LYS A 88 39.93 12.71 -7.84
C LYS A 88 39.96 11.26 -8.33
N LYS A 89 41.04 10.55 -8.01
CA LYS A 89 41.13 9.10 -8.28
C LYS A 89 40.11 8.34 -7.45
N ARG A 90 39.17 7.67 -8.11
CA ARG A 90 38.04 6.96 -7.50
C ARG A 90 38.47 5.78 -6.63
N ASP A 91 39.61 5.18 -6.95
CA ASP A 91 40.17 4.03 -6.23
C ASP A 91 40.45 4.33 -4.76
N ARG A 92 40.73 5.60 -4.42
CA ARG A 92 41.00 6.03 -3.04
C ARG A 92 39.76 6.03 -2.14
N PHE A 93 38.58 5.90 -2.74
CA PHE A 93 37.29 5.95 -2.07
C PHE A 93 36.55 4.62 -2.18
N LEU A 94 37.13 3.59 -2.80
CA LEU A 94 36.51 2.27 -2.90
C LEU A 94 36.35 1.68 -1.52
N ILE A 95 35.14 1.22 -1.21
CA ILE A 95 34.90 0.37 -0.05
C ILE A 95 35.45 -1.00 -0.46
N ALA A 96 36.51 -1.47 0.20
CA ALA A 96 36.92 -2.87 0.06
C ALA A 96 35.76 -3.72 0.59
N GLU A 97 35.26 -4.63 -0.25
CA GLU A 97 34.21 -5.59 0.14
C GLU A 97 34.73 -6.56 1.21
#